data_AF-A0A9D3RQ84-F1
#
_entry.id   AF-A0A9D3RQ84-F1
#
_cell.length_a   1.000
_cell.length_b   1.000
_cell.length_c   1.000
_cell.angle_alpha   90.00
_cell.angle_beta   90.00
_cell.angle_gamma   90.00
#
_symmetry.space_group_name_H-M   'P 1'
#
loop_
_entity.id
_entity.type
_entity.pdbx_description
1 polymer ?
#
loop_
_entity_poly.entity_id
_entity_poly.type
_entity_poly.pdbx_seq_one_letter_code
_entity_poly.pdbx_strand_id
1 'polypeptide(L)'
;MYSRNMVDYHLVMDMIPAVARMFFLKQLGDISLSAAQCALLLGIGLQHKTVDELEKEIQLPSSQIMGLFNRLIRKVVQYFSSVQESAVEAEMAVSKEIAMEPTARTLGEDLDEAAKEFQEKHKKDMEQIKEMDLTQYMIRGDDEEWDQVLKKAGQTAIVSIKSDKKRKLDGTKMEQWQNKKAKKQGKDKQGKEKKGKYGKFGK
;
A
#
# COMPACT_ATOMS: atom_id res chain seq x y z
N MET A 1 -3.08 -16.88 18.25
CA MET A 1 -1.95 -16.67 19.20
C MET A 1 -1.67 -17.94 20.01
N TYR A 2 -2.67 -18.51 20.69
CA TYR A 2 -2.53 -19.77 21.40
C TYR A 2 -2.02 -20.95 20.53
N SER A 3 -2.58 -21.11 19.32
CA SER A 3 -2.13 -22.14 18.36
C SER A 3 -0.66 -22.01 17.92
N ARG A 4 -0.02 -20.85 18.16
CA ARG A 4 1.41 -20.62 17.88
C ARG A 4 2.28 -20.72 19.14
N ASN A 5 1.74 -21.22 20.25
CA ASN A 5 2.41 -21.33 21.56
C ASN A 5 2.88 -19.99 22.14
N MET A 6 2.30 -18.88 21.69
CA MET A 6 2.70 -17.54 22.15
C MET A 6 1.99 -17.14 23.45
N VAL A 7 0.94 -17.86 23.82
CA VAL A 7 0.03 -17.51 24.91
C VAL A 7 -0.42 -18.78 25.63
N ASP A 8 -0.76 -18.64 26.90
CA ASP A 8 -1.29 -19.71 27.75
C ASP A 8 -2.74 -20.10 27.38
N TYR A 9 -3.16 -21.32 27.75
CA TYR A 9 -4.45 -21.91 27.42
C TYR A 9 -5.62 -21.22 28.12
N HIS A 10 -5.38 -20.58 29.26
CA HIS A 10 -6.42 -19.84 30.00
C HIS A 10 -7.13 -18.78 29.14
N LEU A 11 -6.45 -18.19 28.15
CA LEU A 11 -7.05 -17.20 27.26
C LEU A 11 -8.03 -17.76 26.22
N VAL A 12 -8.03 -19.08 25.98
CA VAL A 12 -8.93 -19.71 25.02
C VAL A 12 -10.02 -20.55 25.68
N MET A 13 -9.98 -20.71 27.02
CA MET A 13 -10.89 -21.58 27.77
C MET A 13 -12.36 -21.18 27.66
N ASP A 14 -12.65 -19.89 27.51
CA ASP A 14 -14.00 -19.35 27.32
C ASP A 14 -14.63 -19.78 25.97
N MET A 15 -13.79 -19.98 24.95
CA MET A 15 -14.22 -20.41 23.62
C MET A 15 -14.39 -21.93 23.49
N ILE A 16 -13.70 -22.73 24.33
CA ILE A 16 -13.73 -24.20 24.24
C ILE A 16 -15.13 -24.80 24.37
N PRO A 17 -16.01 -24.33 25.27
CA PRO A 17 -17.38 -24.86 25.38
C PRO A 17 -18.17 -24.69 24.08
N ALA A 18 -18.02 -23.56 23.38
CA ALA A 18 -18.69 -23.33 22.10
C ALA A 18 -18.16 -24.27 21.02
N VAL A 19 -16.83 -24.41 20.93
CA VAL A 19 -16.17 -25.33 19.98
C VAL A 19 -16.58 -26.78 20.25
N ALA A 20 -16.63 -27.20 21.51
CA ALA A 20 -17.04 -28.55 21.89
C ALA A 20 -18.48 -28.84 21.46
N ARG A 21 -19.41 -27.91 21.70
CA ARG A 21 -20.81 -28.06 21.24
C ARG A 21 -20.89 -28.20 19.72
N MET A 22 -20.24 -27.33 18.97
CA MET A 22 -20.24 -27.40 17.50
C MET A 22 -19.65 -28.74 16.99
N PHE A 23 -18.65 -29.28 17.71
CA PHE A 23 -18.00 -30.53 17.32
C PHE A 23 -18.93 -31.72 17.51
N PHE A 24 -19.50 -31.86 18.71
CA PHE A 24 -20.40 -32.98 19.03
C PHE A 24 -21.75 -32.89 18.32
N LEU A 25 -22.18 -31.69 17.91
CA LEU A 25 -23.35 -31.49 17.04
C LEU A 25 -23.06 -31.70 15.55
N LYS A 26 -21.83 -32.13 15.18
CA LYS A 26 -21.39 -32.33 13.80
C LYS A 26 -21.50 -31.07 12.91
N GLN A 27 -21.44 -29.88 13.50
CA GLN A 27 -21.44 -28.62 12.77
C GLN A 27 -20.05 -28.23 12.26
N LEU A 28 -18.99 -28.80 12.86
CA LEU A 28 -17.59 -28.56 12.49
C LEU A 28 -17.10 -29.41 11.30
N GLY A 29 -18.00 -29.96 10.46
CA GLY A 29 -17.63 -30.80 9.33
C GLY A 29 -16.86 -32.07 9.71
N ASP A 30 -16.06 -32.60 8.78
CA ASP A 30 -15.32 -33.86 8.93
C ASP A 30 -13.97 -33.71 9.66
N ILE A 31 -13.93 -32.98 10.79
CA ILE A 31 -12.72 -32.94 11.62
C ILE A 31 -12.55 -34.28 12.33
N SER A 32 -11.56 -35.07 11.90
CA SER A 32 -11.17 -36.28 12.61
C SER A 32 -10.30 -35.95 13.82
N LEU A 33 -10.85 -36.16 15.02
CA LEU A 33 -10.12 -36.09 16.28
C LEU A 33 -9.79 -37.51 16.76
N SER A 34 -8.62 -37.67 17.38
CA SER A 34 -8.28 -38.92 18.07
C SER A 34 -9.22 -39.13 19.27
N ALA A 35 -9.47 -40.38 19.67
CA ALA A 35 -10.30 -40.70 20.83
C ALA A 35 -9.87 -39.93 22.10
N ALA A 36 -8.55 -39.81 22.33
CA ALA A 36 -8.01 -39.03 23.45
C ALA A 36 -8.30 -37.52 23.32
N GLN A 37 -8.26 -36.98 22.09
CA GLN A 37 -8.58 -35.58 21.82
C GLN A 37 -10.09 -35.30 21.99
N CYS A 38 -10.95 -36.25 21.62
CA CYS A 38 -12.39 -36.16 21.86
C CYS A 38 -12.71 -36.20 23.35
N ALA A 39 -12.13 -37.14 24.09
CA ALA A 39 -12.31 -37.24 25.54
C ALA A 39 -11.85 -35.95 26.24
N LEU A 40 -10.73 -35.40 25.80
CA LEU A 40 -10.20 -34.12 26.28
C LEU A 40 -11.16 -32.94 26.02
N LEU A 41 -11.67 -32.82 24.80
CA LEU A 41 -12.63 -31.77 24.42
C LEU A 41 -13.93 -31.88 25.20
N LEU A 42 -14.37 -33.11 25.48
CA LEU A 42 -15.56 -33.39 26.27
C LEU A 42 -15.34 -33.01 27.75
N GLY A 43 -14.20 -33.41 28.33
CA GLY A 43 -13.85 -33.11 29.72
C GLY A 43 -13.72 -31.61 30.00
N ILE A 44 -12.97 -30.90 29.16
CA ILE A 44 -12.73 -29.46 29.36
C ILE A 44 -13.93 -28.63 28.87
N GLY A 45 -14.49 -28.97 27.71
CA GLY A 45 -15.50 -28.13 27.05
C GLY A 45 -16.92 -28.32 27.56
N LEU A 46 -17.36 -29.58 27.78
CA LEU A 46 -18.73 -29.90 28.19
C LEU A 46 -18.85 -30.20 29.68
N GLN A 47 -17.86 -30.87 30.27
CA GLN A 47 -17.88 -31.22 31.70
C GLN A 47 -17.21 -30.17 32.59
N HIS A 48 -16.55 -29.17 32.00
CA HIS A 48 -15.85 -28.08 32.71
C HIS A 48 -14.87 -28.57 33.78
N LYS A 49 -14.23 -29.72 33.54
CA LYS A 49 -13.20 -30.25 34.43
C LYS A 49 -11.91 -29.46 34.30
N THR A 50 -11.19 -29.37 35.40
CA THR A 50 -9.84 -28.80 35.40
C THR A 50 -8.85 -29.74 34.72
N VAL A 51 -7.71 -29.20 34.29
CA VAL A 51 -6.64 -30.01 33.67
C VAL A 51 -6.12 -31.08 34.65
N ASP A 52 -6.04 -30.75 35.93
CA ASP A 52 -5.55 -31.66 36.99
C ASP A 52 -6.50 -32.84 37.25
N GLU A 53 -7.82 -32.62 37.16
CA GLU A 53 -8.81 -33.70 37.26
C GLU A 53 -8.71 -34.62 36.04
N LEU A 54 -8.50 -34.02 34.87
CA LEU A 54 -8.35 -34.74 33.62
C LEU A 54 -7.06 -35.57 33.56
N GLU A 55 -5.99 -35.08 34.21
CA GLU A 55 -4.74 -35.81 34.41
C GLU A 55 -4.97 -37.15 35.12
N LYS A 56 -5.78 -37.14 36.18
CA LYS A 56 -6.10 -38.33 36.98
C LYS A 56 -6.99 -39.32 36.22
N GLU A 57 -7.92 -38.83 35.41
CA GLU A 57 -8.86 -39.67 34.65
C GLU A 57 -8.24 -40.32 33.42
N ILE A 58 -7.47 -39.55 32.65
CA ILE A 58 -6.83 -40.02 31.42
C ILE A 58 -5.51 -40.76 31.73
N GLN A 59 -4.98 -40.64 32.95
CA GLN A 59 -3.72 -41.24 33.39
C GLN A 59 -2.52 -40.85 32.50
N LEU A 60 -2.55 -39.64 31.97
CA LEU A 60 -1.47 -39.07 31.17
C LEU A 60 -0.89 -37.85 31.87
N PRO A 61 0.42 -37.58 31.78
CA PRO A 61 1.01 -36.39 32.37
C PRO A 61 0.39 -35.10 31.84
N SER A 62 0.24 -34.10 32.70
CA SER A 62 -0.30 -32.76 32.35
C SER A 62 0.33 -32.12 31.11
N SER A 63 1.64 -32.33 30.90
CA SER A 63 2.35 -31.82 29.71
C SER A 63 1.88 -32.45 28.39
N GLN A 64 1.54 -33.74 28.42
CA GLN A 64 1.02 -34.44 27.25
C GLN A 64 -0.43 -34.03 26.95
N ILE A 65 -1.24 -33.86 28.00
CA ILE A 65 -2.61 -33.34 27.88
C ILE A 65 -2.60 -31.98 27.20
N MET A 66 -1.73 -31.07 27.63
CA MET A 66 -1.61 -29.75 27.01
C MET A 66 -1.10 -29.84 25.56
N GLY A 67 -0.20 -30.78 25.27
CA GLY A 67 0.24 -31.07 23.90
C GLY A 67 -0.88 -31.55 22.99
N LEU A 68 -1.74 -32.46 23.49
CA LEU A 68 -2.92 -32.97 22.78
C LEU A 68 -3.96 -31.86 22.57
N PHE A 69 -4.20 -31.05 23.60
CA PHE A 69 -5.09 -29.89 23.53
C PHE A 69 -4.63 -28.92 22.44
N ASN A 70 -3.34 -28.61 22.39
CA ASN A 70 -2.78 -27.72 21.39
C ASN A 70 -2.92 -28.26 19.96
N ARG A 71 -2.68 -29.56 19.77
CA ARG A 71 -2.95 -30.24 18.48
C ARG A 71 -4.42 -30.17 18.10
N LEU A 72 -5.34 -30.30 19.07
CA LEU A 72 -6.77 -30.12 18.83
C LEU A 72 -7.09 -28.69 18.38
N ILE A 73 -6.59 -27.67 19.08
CA ILE A 73 -6.86 -26.28 18.74
C ILE A 73 -6.31 -25.93 17.35
N ARG A 74 -5.15 -26.48 16.95
CA ARG A 74 -4.64 -26.29 15.58
C ARG A 74 -5.58 -26.85 14.52
N LYS A 75 -6.15 -28.04 14.73
CA LYS A 75 -7.13 -28.63 13.80
C LYS A 75 -8.39 -27.76 13.68
N VAL A 76 -8.90 -27.28 14.81
CA VAL A 76 -10.08 -26.38 14.83
C VAL A 76 -9.78 -25.07 14.10
N VAL A 77 -8.63 -24.45 14.36
CA VAL A 77 -8.22 -23.21 13.69
C VAL A 77 -8.04 -23.43 12.19
N GLN A 78 -7.42 -24.55 11.78
CA GLN A 78 -7.26 -24.89 10.37
C GLN A 78 -8.61 -25.03 9.65
N TYR A 79 -9.58 -25.66 10.29
CA TYR A 79 -10.94 -25.76 9.74
C TYR A 79 -11.59 -24.38 9.61
N PHE A 80 -11.54 -23.54 10.64
CA PHE A 80 -12.09 -22.19 10.54
C PHE A 80 -11.41 -21.34 9.47
N SER A 81 -10.10 -21.48 9.30
CA SER A 81 -9.37 -20.83 8.20
C SER A 81 -9.87 -21.32 6.85
N SER A 82 -10.06 -22.63 6.64
CA SER A 82 -10.63 -23.13 5.38
C SER A 82 -12.05 -22.62 5.09
N VAL A 83 -12.88 -22.46 6.13
CA VAL A 83 -14.23 -21.91 5.98
C VAL A 83 -14.17 -20.42 5.61
N GLN A 84 -13.26 -19.67 6.23
CA GLN A 84 -13.03 -18.26 5.89
C GLN A 84 -12.49 -18.10 4.46
N GLU A 85 -11.52 -18.92 4.08
CA GLU A 85 -10.96 -18.95 2.71
C GLU A 85 -12.05 -19.24 1.69
N SER A 86 -12.89 -20.25 1.91
CA SER A 86 -14.01 -20.58 1.03
C SER A 86 -15.06 -19.45 0.93
N ALA A 87 -15.35 -18.75 2.03
CA ALA A 87 -16.25 -17.61 2.01
C ALA A 87 -15.66 -16.43 1.20
N VAL A 88 -14.37 -16.16 1.35
CA VAL A 88 -13.66 -15.13 0.58
C VAL A 88 -13.59 -15.49 -0.90
N GLU A 89 -13.30 -16.75 -1.24
CA GLU A 89 -13.33 -17.22 -2.63
C GLU A 89 -14.71 -17.03 -3.27
N ALA A 90 -15.78 -17.32 -2.54
CA ALA A 90 -17.15 -17.12 -3.02
C ALA A 90 -17.44 -15.63 -3.27
N GLU A 91 -16.96 -14.72 -2.42
CA GLU A 91 -17.09 -13.27 -2.63
C GLU A 91 -16.21 -12.77 -3.80
N MET A 92 -15.00 -13.31 -3.96
CA MET A 92 -14.08 -12.93 -5.04
C MET A 92 -14.54 -13.45 -6.41
N ALA A 93 -15.20 -14.60 -6.49
CA ALA A 93 -15.79 -15.13 -7.73
C ALA A 93 -16.96 -14.28 -8.27
N VAL A 94 -17.49 -13.34 -7.47
CA VAL A 94 -18.43 -12.28 -7.91
C VAL A 94 -17.67 -11.07 -8.48
N SER A 95 -16.40 -11.21 -8.83
CA SER A 95 -15.78 -10.30 -9.80
C SER A 95 -16.47 -10.53 -11.14
N LYS A 96 -17.52 -9.73 -11.38
CA LYS A 96 -18.25 -9.51 -12.63
C LYS A 96 -17.56 -10.19 -13.81
N GLU A 97 -18.27 -11.10 -14.49
CA GLU A 97 -17.98 -11.38 -15.88
C GLU A 97 -17.89 -10.03 -16.60
N ILE A 98 -16.67 -9.53 -16.81
CA ILE A 98 -16.42 -8.41 -17.69
C ILE A 98 -16.68 -9.02 -19.06
N ALA A 99 -17.91 -8.91 -19.52
CA ALA A 99 -18.22 -9.07 -20.93
C ALA A 99 -17.35 -8.03 -21.66
N MET A 100 -16.21 -8.48 -22.16
CA MET A 100 -15.33 -7.70 -23.02
C MET A 100 -16.06 -7.54 -24.35
N GLU A 101 -17.02 -6.61 -24.38
CA GLU A 101 -17.63 -6.19 -25.63
C GLU A 101 -16.53 -5.60 -26.52
N PRO A 102 -16.44 -6.02 -27.80
CA PRO A 102 -15.51 -5.40 -28.73
C PRO A 102 -15.75 -3.89 -28.76
N THR A 103 -14.71 -3.11 -28.53
CA THR A 103 -14.80 -1.65 -28.63
C THR A 103 -15.27 -1.27 -30.02
N ALA A 104 -16.30 -0.42 -30.12
CA ALA A 104 -16.89 -0.01 -31.40
C ALA A 104 -15.89 0.69 -32.34
N ARG A 105 -14.75 1.16 -31.79
CA ARG A 105 -13.61 1.69 -32.52
C ARG A 105 -12.41 0.78 -32.34
N THR A 106 -11.63 0.64 -33.40
CA THR A 106 -10.38 -0.11 -33.33
C THR A 106 -9.30 0.75 -32.66
N LEU A 107 -8.36 0.10 -31.96
CA LEU A 107 -7.23 0.80 -31.34
C LEU A 107 -6.43 1.62 -32.36
N GLY A 108 -6.36 1.17 -33.61
CA GLY A 108 -5.69 1.89 -34.69
C GLY A 108 -6.34 3.23 -35.02
N GLU A 109 -7.68 3.27 -35.10
CA GLU A 109 -8.42 4.52 -35.37
C GLU A 109 -8.26 5.55 -34.24
N ASP A 110 -8.23 5.10 -32.98
CA ASP A 110 -8.01 5.96 -31.81
C ASP A 110 -6.58 6.54 -31.78
N LEU A 111 -5.59 5.71 -32.13
CA LEU A 111 -4.19 6.14 -32.27
C LEU A 111 -4.01 7.14 -33.42
N ASP A 112 -4.69 6.94 -34.55
CA ASP A 112 -4.64 7.85 -35.70
C ASP A 112 -5.33 9.20 -35.41
N GLU A 113 -6.45 9.20 -34.67
CA GLU A 113 -7.11 10.42 -34.21
C GLU A 113 -6.21 11.21 -33.25
N ALA A 114 -5.60 10.53 -32.26
CA ALA A 114 -4.64 11.14 -31.35
C ALA A 114 -3.38 11.68 -32.07
N ALA A 115 -2.89 10.97 -33.10
CA ALA A 115 -1.75 11.41 -33.90
C ALA A 115 -2.07 12.68 -34.70
N LYS A 116 -3.28 12.78 -35.29
CA LYS A 116 -3.73 13.98 -35.99
C LYS A 116 -3.87 15.17 -35.05
N GLU A 117 -4.48 14.97 -33.87
CA GLU A 117 -4.57 16.03 -32.86
C GLU A 117 -3.20 16.53 -32.41
N PHE A 118 -2.24 15.63 -32.22
CA PHE A 118 -0.87 15.99 -31.85
C PHE A 118 -0.20 16.80 -32.96
N GLN A 119 -0.33 16.39 -34.21
CA GLN A 119 0.23 17.12 -35.35
C GLN A 119 -0.39 18.51 -35.50
N GLU A 120 -1.69 18.67 -35.29
CA GLU A 120 -2.35 19.98 -35.35
C GLU A 120 -1.90 20.90 -34.22
N LYS A 121 -1.81 20.38 -32.98
CA LYS A 121 -1.26 21.14 -31.84
C LYS A 121 0.19 21.53 -32.10
N HIS A 122 1.01 20.60 -32.59
CA HIS A 122 2.40 20.86 -32.92
C HIS A 122 2.56 21.89 -34.05
N LYS A 123 1.69 21.88 -35.07
CA LYS A 123 1.70 22.92 -36.11
C LYS A 123 1.33 24.29 -35.55
N LYS A 124 0.29 24.38 -34.71
CA LYS A 124 -0.09 25.62 -34.03
C LYS A 124 1.03 26.15 -33.14
N ASP A 125 1.69 25.28 -32.38
CA ASP A 125 2.83 25.66 -31.55
C ASP A 125 4.02 26.13 -32.42
N MET A 126 4.27 25.48 -33.55
CA MET A 126 5.31 25.87 -34.49
C MET A 126 5.01 27.20 -35.18
N GLU A 127 3.76 27.49 -35.50
CA GLU A 127 3.30 28.78 -36.01
C GLU A 127 3.47 29.88 -34.97
N GLN A 128 3.09 29.61 -33.71
CA GLN A 128 3.33 30.53 -32.60
C GLN A 128 4.84 30.79 -32.40
N ILE A 129 5.69 29.77 -32.51
CA ILE A 129 7.16 29.93 -32.42
C ILE A 129 7.70 30.76 -33.58
N LYS A 130 7.15 30.62 -34.80
CA LYS A 130 7.56 31.43 -35.96
C LYS A 130 7.09 32.89 -35.87
N GLU A 131 5.94 33.13 -35.26
CA GLU A 131 5.41 34.48 -35.03
C GLU A 131 6.12 35.20 -33.87
N MET A 132 6.71 34.45 -32.94
CA MET A 132 7.56 34.99 -31.89
C MET A 132 8.88 35.54 -32.47
N ASP A 133 9.15 36.82 -32.23
CA ASP A 133 10.40 37.47 -32.63
C ASP A 133 11.57 36.96 -31.75
N LEU A 134 12.26 35.93 -32.25
CA LEU A 134 13.40 35.27 -31.60
C LEU A 134 14.72 36.06 -31.75
N THR A 135 14.71 37.23 -32.40
CA THR A 135 15.91 38.07 -32.57
C THR A 135 16.55 38.50 -31.25
N GLN A 136 15.76 38.66 -30.18
CA GLN A 136 16.25 38.95 -28.83
C GLN A 136 17.05 37.80 -28.18
N TYR A 137 16.91 36.58 -28.70
CA TYR A 137 17.60 35.37 -28.24
C TYR A 137 18.72 34.92 -29.19
N MET A 138 18.90 35.58 -30.34
CA MET A 138 20.05 35.35 -31.19
C MET A 138 21.34 35.70 -30.44
N ILE A 139 22.19 34.70 -30.22
CA ILE A 139 23.54 34.90 -29.72
C ILE A 139 24.35 35.45 -30.90
N ARG A 140 24.69 36.75 -30.85
CA ARG A 140 25.60 37.38 -31.81
C ARG A 140 27.02 36.85 -31.51
N GLY A 141 27.57 36.04 -32.39
CA GLY A 141 28.97 35.64 -32.41
C GLY A 141 29.36 35.35 -33.86
N ASP A 142 30.54 35.80 -34.28
CA ASP A 142 31.05 35.54 -35.63
C ASP A 142 31.35 34.04 -35.79
N ASP A 143 31.12 33.47 -36.98
CA ASP A 143 31.30 32.04 -37.25
C ASP A 143 32.75 31.56 -36.94
N GLU A 144 33.72 32.47 -37.04
CA GLU A 144 35.12 32.23 -36.70
C GLU A 144 35.37 32.10 -35.18
N GLU A 145 34.61 32.82 -34.34
CA GLU A 145 34.68 32.72 -32.88
C GLU A 145 34.04 31.42 -32.38
N TRP A 146 32.94 31.00 -33.02
CA TRP A 146 32.26 29.75 -32.70
C TRP A 146 33.12 28.52 -33.00
N ASP A 147 33.82 28.50 -34.14
CA ASP A 147 34.68 27.38 -34.53
C ASP A 147 35.91 27.25 -33.62
N GLN A 148 36.51 28.37 -33.19
CA GLN A 148 37.60 28.36 -32.21
C GLN A 148 37.16 27.85 -30.84
N VAL A 149 35.94 28.17 -30.40
CA VAL A 149 35.42 27.74 -29.10
C VAL A 149 34.94 26.29 -29.12
N LEU A 150 34.30 25.83 -30.20
CA LEU A 150 33.93 24.43 -30.39
C LEU A 150 35.14 23.50 -30.46
N LYS A 151 36.27 23.96 -31.04
CA LYS A 151 37.53 23.19 -31.05
C LYS A 151 38.20 23.10 -29.67
N LYS A 152 37.97 24.05 -28.76
CA LYS A 152 38.51 24.04 -27.38
C LYS A 152 37.58 23.39 -26.36
N ALA A 153 36.28 23.32 -26.63
CA ALA A 153 35.26 22.82 -25.71
C ALA A 153 34.94 21.35 -25.98
N GLY A 154 35.30 20.45 -25.05
CA GLY A 154 34.76 19.09 -25.03
C GLY A 154 33.25 19.07 -24.74
N GLN A 155 32.58 17.93 -25.00
CA GLN A 155 31.12 17.74 -25.01
C GLN A 155 30.32 18.25 -23.77
N THR A 156 30.97 18.64 -22.67
CA THR A 156 30.33 19.13 -21.44
C THR A 156 30.90 20.46 -20.93
N ALA A 157 31.61 21.22 -21.76
CA ALA A 157 32.20 22.50 -21.35
C ALA A 157 31.21 23.68 -21.48
N ILE A 158 31.16 24.53 -20.45
CA ILE A 158 30.39 25.78 -20.46
C ILE A 158 31.15 26.80 -21.32
N VAL A 159 30.48 27.29 -22.37
CA VAL A 159 31.04 28.26 -23.32
C VAL A 159 30.46 29.65 -23.03
N SER A 160 31.35 30.64 -22.82
CA SER A 160 30.99 32.04 -22.67
C SER A 160 31.46 32.84 -23.88
N ILE A 161 30.50 33.48 -24.58
CA ILE A 161 30.77 34.37 -25.70
C ILE A 161 30.47 35.79 -25.25
N LYS A 162 31.38 36.71 -25.55
CA LYS A 162 31.33 38.08 -25.05
C LYS A 162 30.32 38.88 -25.88
N SER A 163 29.16 39.20 -25.30
CA SER A 163 28.16 40.02 -25.98
C SER A 163 28.57 41.50 -25.96
N ASP A 164 28.79 42.14 -27.12
CA ASP A 164 29.19 43.55 -27.22
C ASP A 164 28.09 44.57 -26.87
N LYS A 165 26.85 44.13 -26.57
CA LYS A 165 25.77 45.01 -26.13
C LYS A 165 24.98 44.40 -24.97
N LYS A 166 24.93 45.09 -23.84
CA LYS A 166 24.14 44.70 -22.65
C LYS A 166 22.65 44.64 -23.05
N ARG A 167 22.04 43.45 -22.95
CA ARG A 167 20.62 43.20 -23.23
C ARG A 167 19.78 44.13 -22.34
N LYS A 168 18.89 44.95 -22.91
CA LYS A 168 17.88 45.67 -22.13
C LYS A 168 16.87 44.64 -21.63
N LEU A 169 16.85 44.40 -20.32
CA LEU A 169 15.81 43.60 -19.67
C LEU A 169 14.54 44.45 -19.63
N ASP A 170 13.51 44.04 -20.35
CA ASP A 170 12.19 44.64 -20.24
C ASP A 170 11.55 44.18 -18.91
N GLY A 171 11.20 45.15 -18.06
CA GLY A 171 10.98 44.99 -16.61
C GLY A 171 9.70 44.26 -16.20
N THR A 172 8.93 43.70 -17.14
CA THR A 172 7.52 43.40 -16.90
C THR A 172 7.21 41.93 -16.54
N LYS A 173 8.21 41.03 -16.53
CA LYS A 173 7.97 39.58 -16.26
C LYS A 173 8.65 39.00 -15.01
N MET A 174 9.48 39.75 -14.29
CA MET A 174 10.21 39.21 -13.13
C MET A 174 9.36 39.14 -11.85
N GLU A 175 8.29 39.92 -11.74
CA GLU A 175 7.42 39.94 -10.54
C GLU A 175 6.51 38.70 -10.40
N GLN A 176 6.23 37.97 -11.49
CA GLN A 176 5.30 36.83 -11.44
C GLN A 176 5.90 35.54 -10.87
N TRP A 177 7.23 35.37 -10.87
CA TRP A 177 7.87 34.15 -10.37
C TRP A 177 8.06 34.14 -8.84
N GLN A 178 8.27 35.31 -8.21
CA GLN A 178 8.47 35.38 -6.76
C GLN A 178 7.17 35.18 -5.97
N ASN A 179 6.05 35.66 -6.48
CA ASN A 179 4.74 35.57 -5.80
C ASN A 179 4.14 34.15 -5.74
N LYS A 180 4.62 33.19 -6.56
CA LYS A 180 4.15 31.80 -6.53
C LYS A 180 4.82 30.93 -5.46
N LYS A 181 6.00 31.30 -4.94
CA LYS A 181 6.67 30.51 -3.88
C LYS A 181 6.14 30.80 -2.47
N ALA A 182 5.60 31.99 -2.22
CA ALA A 182 5.09 32.38 -0.89
C ALA A 182 3.73 31.77 -0.53
N LYS A 183 2.97 31.23 -1.50
CA LYS A 183 1.60 30.73 -1.30
C LYS A 183 1.49 29.23 -1.03
N LYS A 184 2.61 28.50 -0.90
CA LYS A 184 2.65 27.04 -0.74
C LYS A 184 3.06 26.52 0.66
N GLN A 185 3.32 27.40 1.63
CA GLN A 185 3.56 27.04 3.04
C GLN A 185 2.43 27.59 3.91
N GLY A 186 1.33 26.86 4.04
CA GLY A 186 0.24 27.32 4.91
C GLY A 186 -1.06 26.56 4.72
N LYS A 187 -1.01 25.22 4.76
CA LYS A 187 -2.19 24.36 4.97
C LYS A 187 -1.73 22.94 5.22
N ASP A 188 -1.34 22.64 6.46
CA ASP A 188 -1.52 21.31 7.04
C ASP A 188 -1.22 21.33 8.55
N LYS A 189 -2.29 21.35 9.36
CA LYS A 189 -2.59 20.37 10.43
C LYS A 189 -3.50 20.96 11.52
N GLN A 190 -4.70 20.39 11.56
CA GLN A 190 -5.69 20.48 12.63
C GLN A 190 -5.20 19.77 13.91
N GLY A 191 -5.57 20.31 15.07
CA GLY A 191 -6.43 19.61 16.05
C GLY A 191 -5.82 18.65 17.09
N LYS A 192 -6.20 18.92 18.36
CA LYS A 192 -6.10 18.11 19.61
C LYS A 192 -4.70 18.14 20.25
N GLU A 193 -4.52 18.38 21.56
CA GLU A 193 -5.32 17.90 22.70
C GLU A 193 -5.09 18.73 23.97
N LYS A 194 -6.10 18.77 24.85
CA LYS A 194 -6.12 19.41 26.17
C LYS A 194 -5.46 18.54 27.25
N LYS A 195 -5.10 19.21 28.36
CA LYS A 195 -4.72 18.76 29.73
C LYS A 195 -3.20 18.75 29.93
N GLY A 196 -2.61 19.33 30.98
CA GLY A 196 -3.12 20.01 32.15
C GLY A 196 -2.08 19.95 33.28
N LYS A 197 -1.74 21.12 33.84
CA LYS A 197 -1.38 21.39 35.25
C LYS A 197 -0.06 20.84 35.88
N TYR A 198 0.54 21.75 36.67
CA TYR A 198 1.67 21.65 37.63
C TYR A 198 3.07 21.49 37.01
N GLY A 199 4.13 22.19 37.42
CA GLY A 199 4.34 23.18 38.46
C GLY A 199 5.84 23.20 38.82
N LYS A 200 6.44 24.40 38.83
CA LYS A 200 7.49 24.88 39.75
C LYS A 200 8.93 24.29 39.71
N PHE A 201 9.87 25.24 39.83
CA PHE A 201 11.32 25.15 40.11
C PHE A 201 12.22 24.74 38.93
N GLY A 202 13.36 25.38 38.67
CA GLY A 202 14.09 26.42 39.37
C GLY A 202 15.58 26.33 39.02
N LYS A 203 16.21 27.50 38.89
CA LYS A 203 17.64 27.79 38.66
C LYS A 203 18.23 27.41 37.30
#